data_AF-A0A4S2LRF2-F1
#
_entry.id   AF-A0A4S2LRF2-F1
#
_cell.length_a   1.000
_cell.length_b   1.000
_cell.length_c   1.000
_cell.angle_alpha   90.00
_cell.angle_beta   90.00
_cell.angle_gamma   90.00
#
_symmetry.space_group_name_H-M   'P 1'
#
loop_
_entity.id
_entity.type
_entity.pdbx_description
1 polymer ?
#
loop_
_entity_poly.entity_id
_entity_poly.type
_entity_poly.pdbx_seq_one_letter_code
_entity_poly.pdbx_strand_id
1 'polypeptide(L)'
;MVGSIGTHAGCFHCDEVFAVFLLKQLPKFKDYDIVRSRDPDVLEACDVVVDVGGVYDPDRLRFDHHQKGFDLNWSKFFDVKLWTVKFSSAGLVYATFGKDVLSLLTGWDVESDKLKRLFTKVYESFIMEIDGTDNGVPQSTHKLKYNIRTGICLRVSRLNPWWNEDCKDTTPAFLEAVDLVGREFVETVKYLANCWWPAREFVARAMAKRELIDDSKAIIVLEQSCPWKCHLFDLEREERAESVLYPEPLRLLTERPEPKFPPKVLFVVHPCDDGTWIVQAVPGDNFENRLPLPDSWRALQDSELSKVAGIPGCIFVHGTGHLGMNKTREGAIEMARSVVREFKAKELALSSTPLPPPTFKRGRGAKTAVRGSRFR
;
A
#
# COMPACT_ATOMS: atom_id res chain seq x y z
N MET A 1 -14.26 -28.04 29.94
CA MET A 1 -14.59 -28.27 28.52
C MET A 1 -13.66 -27.40 27.70
N VAL A 2 -13.17 -27.91 26.59
CA VAL A 2 -12.50 -27.09 25.58
C VAL A 2 -13.57 -26.15 25.00
N GLY A 3 -13.27 -24.86 24.85
CA GLY A 3 -14.24 -23.90 24.29
C GLY A 3 -14.44 -24.11 22.78
N SER A 4 -15.32 -23.35 22.14
CA SER A 4 -15.65 -23.54 20.71
C SER A 4 -15.73 -22.25 19.89
N ILE A 5 -15.39 -22.36 18.61
CA ILE A 5 -15.50 -21.33 17.58
C ILE A 5 -16.52 -21.80 16.54
N GLY A 6 -17.67 -21.14 16.48
CA GLY A 6 -18.75 -21.39 15.53
C GLY A 6 -18.54 -20.65 14.21
N THR A 7 -18.77 -21.33 13.08
CA THR A 7 -18.85 -20.74 11.74
C THR A 7 -19.82 -21.52 10.86
N HIS A 8 -20.09 -21.09 9.63
CA HIS A 8 -21.07 -21.77 8.78
C HIS A 8 -20.55 -23.07 8.14
N ALA A 9 -21.47 -24.00 7.87
CA ALA A 9 -21.18 -25.29 7.22
C ALA A 9 -21.30 -25.29 5.68
N GLY A 10 -21.46 -24.11 5.05
CA GLY A 10 -21.58 -23.99 3.59
C GLY A 10 -20.24 -24.07 2.85
N CYS A 11 -20.26 -23.69 1.57
CA CYS A 11 -19.04 -23.36 0.83
C CYS A 11 -18.28 -22.31 1.64
N PHE A 12 -17.02 -22.59 1.95
CA PHE A 12 -16.22 -21.71 2.77
C PHE A 12 -15.48 -20.66 1.93
N HIS A 13 -15.31 -19.48 2.52
CA HIS A 13 -14.63 -18.34 1.95
C HIS A 13 -13.30 -18.13 2.68
N CYS A 14 -12.60 -17.06 2.31
CA CYS A 14 -11.29 -16.78 2.89
C CYS A 14 -11.40 -16.04 4.23
N ASP A 15 -12.50 -15.32 4.46
CA ASP A 15 -12.65 -14.46 5.61
C ASP A 15 -12.92 -15.27 6.89
N GLU A 16 -13.83 -16.24 6.88
CA GLU A 16 -14.11 -17.07 8.04
C GLU A 16 -13.00 -18.09 8.30
N VAL A 17 -12.39 -18.62 7.23
CA VAL A 17 -11.16 -19.43 7.32
C VAL A 17 -10.05 -18.64 8.02
N PHE A 18 -9.83 -17.39 7.62
CA PHE A 18 -8.77 -16.57 8.21
C PHE A 18 -9.11 -16.06 9.62
N ALA A 19 -10.39 -15.74 9.89
CA ALA A 19 -10.86 -15.38 11.22
C ALA A 19 -10.58 -16.50 12.24
N VAL A 20 -10.87 -17.76 11.87
CA VAL A 20 -10.54 -18.94 12.69
C VAL A 20 -9.04 -19.07 12.92
N PHE A 21 -8.22 -18.89 11.87
CA PHE A 21 -6.76 -18.92 12.02
C PHE A 21 -6.25 -17.89 13.02
N LEU A 22 -6.71 -16.63 12.91
CA LEU A 22 -6.31 -15.53 13.80
C LEU A 22 -6.65 -15.82 15.25
N LEU A 23 -7.88 -16.25 15.53
CA LEU A 23 -8.32 -16.60 16.88
C LEU A 23 -7.45 -17.70 17.48
N LYS A 24 -7.14 -18.74 16.70
CA LYS A 24 -6.30 -19.86 17.16
C LYS A 24 -4.84 -19.49 17.46
N GLN A 25 -4.37 -18.30 17.07
CA GLN A 25 -3.05 -17.82 17.50
C GLN A 25 -3.04 -17.37 18.96
N LEU A 26 -4.20 -16.97 19.49
CA LEU A 26 -4.32 -16.48 20.87
C LEU A 26 -4.35 -17.64 21.86
N PRO A 27 -3.60 -17.59 22.98
CA PRO A 27 -3.61 -18.65 24.00
C PRO A 27 -5.00 -19.03 24.49
N LYS A 28 -5.92 -18.05 24.57
CA LYS A 28 -7.31 -18.25 25.01
C LYS A 28 -8.08 -19.20 24.08
N PHE A 29 -7.90 -19.09 22.76
CA PHE A 29 -8.72 -19.82 21.77
C PHE A 29 -7.96 -20.91 21.03
N LYS A 30 -6.64 -21.05 21.28
CA LYS A 30 -5.75 -21.98 20.59
C LYS A 30 -6.33 -23.39 20.47
N ASP A 31 -6.77 -23.91 21.61
CA ASP A 31 -7.27 -25.28 21.71
C ASP A 31 -8.78 -25.38 21.44
N TYR A 32 -9.51 -24.29 21.16
CA TYR A 32 -10.95 -24.33 20.95
C TYR A 32 -11.35 -25.21 19.75
N ASP A 33 -12.43 -25.96 19.89
CA ASP A 33 -12.98 -26.77 18.82
C ASP A 33 -13.66 -25.89 17.75
N ILE A 34 -13.55 -26.29 16.49
CA ILE A 34 -14.24 -25.59 15.38
C ILE A 34 -15.58 -26.28 15.15
N VAL A 35 -16.67 -25.53 15.32
CA VAL A 35 -18.04 -26.00 15.10
C VAL A 35 -18.56 -25.36 13.81
N ARG A 36 -18.92 -26.17 12.82
CA ARG A 36 -19.47 -25.71 11.55
C ARG A 36 -20.97 -25.98 11.48
N SER A 37 -21.80 -24.94 11.59
CA SER A 37 -23.25 -25.04 11.59
C SER A 37 -23.93 -23.74 11.14
N ARG A 38 -25.18 -23.83 10.68
CA ARG A 38 -26.08 -22.67 10.50
C ARG A 38 -27.23 -22.68 11.50
N ASP A 39 -27.29 -23.69 12.38
CA ASP A 39 -28.31 -23.81 13.41
C ASP A 39 -28.06 -22.76 14.51
N PRO A 40 -29.01 -21.82 14.74
CA PRO A 40 -28.87 -20.79 15.76
C PRO A 40 -28.61 -21.34 17.17
N ASP A 41 -29.20 -22.48 17.53
CA ASP A 41 -29.05 -23.04 18.87
C ASP A 41 -27.63 -23.62 19.07
N VAL A 42 -27.06 -24.21 18.01
CA VAL A 42 -25.66 -24.67 18.00
C VAL A 42 -24.70 -23.49 18.07
N LEU A 43 -24.99 -22.41 17.33
CA LEU A 43 -24.13 -21.22 17.29
C LEU A 43 -24.20 -20.43 18.60
N GLU A 44 -25.36 -20.33 19.24
CA GLU A 44 -25.50 -19.65 20.54
C GLU A 44 -24.70 -20.36 21.64
N ALA A 45 -24.59 -21.69 21.58
CA ALA A 45 -23.76 -22.48 22.48
C ALA A 45 -22.25 -22.31 22.25
N CYS A 46 -21.82 -21.67 21.15
CA CYS A 46 -20.41 -21.42 20.88
C CYS A 46 -19.89 -20.19 21.64
N ASP A 47 -18.65 -20.29 22.14
CA ASP A 47 -17.99 -19.19 22.87
C ASP A 47 -17.69 -18.01 21.94
N VAL A 48 -17.28 -18.30 20.70
CA VAL A 48 -16.98 -17.31 19.65
C VAL A 48 -17.75 -17.71 18.39
N VAL A 49 -18.29 -16.75 17.65
CA VAL A 49 -18.93 -17.02 16.35
C VAL A 49 -18.41 -16.05 15.30
N VAL A 50 -18.03 -16.57 14.13
CA VAL A 50 -17.47 -15.83 13.01
C VAL A 50 -18.26 -16.12 11.74
N ASP A 51 -18.54 -15.06 10.96
CA ASP A 51 -19.16 -15.13 9.63
C ASP A 51 -20.56 -15.77 9.56
N VAL A 52 -21.24 -15.87 10.70
CA VAL A 52 -22.59 -16.43 10.77
C VAL A 52 -23.33 -15.89 12.00
N GLY A 53 -24.65 -15.95 11.97
CA GLY A 53 -25.52 -15.59 13.11
C GLY A 53 -26.15 -14.21 13.01
N GLY A 54 -25.73 -13.37 12.05
CA GLY A 54 -26.31 -12.06 11.80
C GLY A 54 -26.03 -11.04 12.89
N VAL A 55 -24.95 -11.19 13.66
CA VAL A 55 -24.63 -10.32 14.80
C VAL A 55 -23.15 -9.92 14.83
N TYR A 56 -22.89 -8.61 14.92
CA TYR A 56 -21.61 -8.07 15.34
C TYR A 56 -21.73 -7.56 16.77
N ASP A 57 -21.05 -8.21 17.70
CA ASP A 57 -21.00 -7.87 19.11
C ASP A 57 -19.64 -8.34 19.66
N PRO A 58 -18.63 -7.45 19.74
CA PRO A 58 -17.29 -7.84 20.19
C PRO A 58 -17.25 -8.24 21.67
N ASP A 59 -18.17 -7.75 22.51
CA ASP A 59 -18.26 -8.14 23.93
C ASP A 59 -18.77 -9.57 24.08
N ARG A 60 -19.66 -10.01 23.18
CA ARG A 60 -20.13 -11.41 23.06
C ARG A 60 -19.32 -12.25 22.08
N LEU A 61 -18.21 -11.74 21.56
CA LEU A 61 -17.35 -12.43 20.58
C LEU A 61 -18.13 -12.94 19.35
N ARG A 62 -19.04 -12.11 18.83
CA ARG A 62 -19.77 -12.34 17.59
C ARG A 62 -19.22 -11.43 16.50
N PHE A 63 -18.67 -12.01 15.45
CA PHE A 63 -17.96 -11.33 14.37
C PHE A 63 -18.59 -11.66 13.03
N ASP A 64 -19.86 -11.30 12.85
CA ASP A 64 -20.54 -11.38 11.55
C ASP A 64 -20.75 -9.99 10.96
N HIS A 65 -20.76 -9.87 9.64
CA HIS A 65 -20.91 -8.63 8.88
C HIS A 65 -22.15 -8.62 7.97
N HIS A 66 -22.93 -9.72 7.93
CA HIS A 66 -24.08 -9.90 7.03
C HIS A 66 -25.33 -9.06 7.38
N GLN A 67 -25.27 -8.19 8.39
CA GLN A 67 -26.45 -7.44 8.84
C GLN A 67 -26.86 -6.38 7.82
N LYS A 68 -28.17 -6.19 7.68
CA LYS A 68 -28.70 -5.11 6.84
C LYS A 68 -28.18 -3.76 7.35
N GLY A 69 -27.48 -3.04 6.49
CA GLY A 69 -26.93 -1.73 6.81
C GLY A 69 -25.55 -1.78 7.48
N PHE A 70 -24.93 -2.96 7.63
CA PHE A 70 -23.56 -3.06 8.10
C PHE A 70 -22.62 -2.24 7.20
N ASP A 71 -21.86 -1.34 7.81
CA ASP A 71 -21.02 -0.38 7.11
C ASP A 71 -19.73 -0.02 7.87
N LEU A 72 -19.36 -0.83 8.86
CA LEU A 72 -18.13 -0.69 9.64
C LEU A 72 -16.92 -1.03 8.75
N ASN A 73 -15.89 -0.21 8.86
CA ASN A 73 -14.64 -0.30 8.11
C ASN A 73 -13.50 0.28 8.94
N TRP A 74 -12.27 0.19 8.44
CA TRP A 74 -11.07 0.68 9.11
C TRP A 74 -11.19 2.15 9.54
N SER A 75 -11.63 3.01 8.62
CA SER A 75 -11.84 4.44 8.87
C SER A 75 -12.73 4.69 10.09
N LYS A 76 -13.90 4.06 10.14
CA LYS A 76 -14.88 4.23 11.21
C LYS A 76 -14.46 3.58 12.51
N PHE A 77 -13.82 2.41 12.45
CA PHE A 77 -13.44 1.66 13.64
C PHE A 77 -12.33 2.35 14.43
N PHE A 78 -11.34 2.93 13.74
CA PHE A 78 -10.20 3.59 14.38
C PHE A 78 -10.28 5.13 14.40
N ASP A 79 -11.37 5.71 13.89
CA ASP A 79 -11.56 7.17 13.71
C ASP A 79 -10.39 7.82 12.94
N VAL A 80 -10.06 7.24 11.77
CA VAL A 80 -8.96 7.67 10.90
C VAL A 80 -9.45 7.89 9.48
N LYS A 81 -8.77 8.73 8.69
CA LYS A 81 -9.12 8.96 7.28
C LYS A 81 -8.43 7.94 6.34
N LEU A 82 -8.56 6.65 6.63
CA LEU A 82 -7.93 5.55 5.87
C LEU A 82 -8.92 4.43 5.57
N TRP A 83 -8.84 3.89 4.35
CA TRP A 83 -9.58 2.75 3.77
C TRP A 83 -11.06 2.61 4.15
N THR A 84 -11.91 2.71 3.14
CA THR A 84 -13.38 2.63 3.28
C THR A 84 -13.95 1.27 2.87
N VAL A 85 -13.11 0.27 2.64
CA VAL A 85 -13.53 -1.11 2.38
C VAL A 85 -14.17 -1.65 3.66
N LYS A 86 -15.39 -2.19 3.54
CA LYS A 86 -16.11 -2.78 4.68
C LYS A 86 -15.34 -3.97 5.24
N PHE A 87 -15.41 -4.16 6.55
CA PHE A 87 -14.84 -5.36 7.15
C PHE A 87 -15.66 -6.61 6.77
N SER A 88 -14.96 -7.68 6.46
CA SER A 88 -15.45 -9.06 6.54
C SER A 88 -15.32 -9.57 7.99
N SER A 89 -15.70 -10.83 8.24
CA SER A 89 -15.45 -11.48 9.53
C SER A 89 -13.96 -11.46 9.93
N ALA A 90 -13.07 -11.74 8.97
CA ALA A 90 -11.61 -11.63 9.15
C ALA A 90 -11.18 -10.21 9.56
N GLY A 91 -11.70 -9.19 8.87
CA GLY A 91 -11.40 -7.79 9.17
C GLY A 91 -11.81 -7.40 10.60
N LEU A 92 -12.98 -7.85 11.06
CA LEU A 92 -13.46 -7.61 12.42
C LEU A 92 -12.61 -8.29 13.48
N VAL A 93 -12.27 -9.56 13.29
CA VAL A 93 -11.38 -10.31 14.20
C VAL A 93 -10.00 -9.68 14.22
N TYR A 94 -9.45 -9.28 13.07
CA TYR A 94 -8.15 -8.63 13.00
C TYR A 94 -8.15 -7.23 13.64
N ALA A 95 -9.18 -6.42 13.42
CA ALA A 95 -9.30 -5.11 14.07
C ALA A 95 -9.34 -5.23 15.60
N THR A 96 -9.95 -6.30 16.11
CA THR A 96 -10.11 -6.56 17.55
C THR A 96 -8.85 -7.16 18.18
N PHE A 97 -8.26 -8.18 17.55
CA PHE A 97 -7.20 -9.02 18.16
C PHE A 97 -5.86 -8.99 17.42
N GLY A 98 -5.78 -8.32 16.26
CA GLY A 98 -4.63 -8.44 15.37
C GLY A 98 -3.33 -7.94 16.01
N LYS A 99 -3.36 -6.96 16.91
CA LYS A 99 -2.16 -6.53 17.65
C LYS A 99 -1.61 -7.63 18.55
N ASP A 100 -2.47 -8.33 19.29
CA ASP A 100 -2.07 -9.44 20.16
C ASP A 100 -1.50 -10.60 19.34
N VAL A 101 -2.18 -10.94 18.23
CA VAL A 101 -1.71 -11.98 17.29
C VAL A 101 -0.32 -11.63 16.75
N LEU A 102 -0.13 -10.39 16.27
CA LEU A 102 1.17 -9.95 15.76
C LEU A 102 2.24 -9.91 16.85
N SER A 103 1.89 -9.51 18.08
CA SER A 103 2.81 -9.50 19.22
C SER A 103 3.30 -10.92 19.51
N LEU A 104 2.41 -11.91 19.54
CA LEU A 104 2.77 -13.32 19.74
C LEU A 104 3.64 -13.87 18.60
N LEU A 105 3.35 -13.51 17.34
CA LEU A 105 4.11 -14.00 16.17
C LEU A 105 5.51 -13.36 16.06
N THR A 106 5.68 -12.13 16.51
CA THR A 106 6.93 -11.37 16.37
C THR A 106 7.77 -11.29 17.64
N GLY A 107 7.17 -11.54 18.81
CA GLY A 107 7.76 -11.29 20.12
C GLY A 107 7.91 -9.79 20.44
N TRP A 108 7.25 -8.91 19.69
CA TRP A 108 7.32 -7.47 19.94
C TRP A 108 6.26 -7.03 20.94
N ASP A 109 6.59 -6.01 21.73
CA ASP A 109 5.63 -5.39 22.66
C ASP A 109 4.40 -4.86 21.92
N VAL A 110 3.21 -5.16 22.47
CA VAL A 110 1.91 -4.88 21.84
C VAL A 110 1.66 -3.37 21.70
N GLU A 111 2.25 -2.57 22.58
CA GLU A 111 2.12 -1.11 22.57
C GLU A 111 3.23 -0.39 21.80
N SER A 112 4.23 -1.12 21.30
CA SER A 112 5.35 -0.52 20.59
C SER A 112 4.94 0.13 19.25
N ASP A 113 5.55 1.27 18.92
CA ASP A 113 5.26 1.99 17.67
C ASP A 113 5.55 1.16 16.43
N LYS A 114 6.59 0.31 16.47
CA LYS A 114 6.90 -0.62 15.38
C LYS A 114 5.80 -1.63 15.15
N LEU A 115 5.16 -2.14 16.22
CA LEU A 115 4.05 -3.07 16.09
C LEU A 115 2.78 -2.37 15.62
N LYS A 116 2.52 -1.14 16.06
CA LYS A 116 1.42 -0.31 15.54
C LYS A 116 1.56 -0.08 14.02
N ARG A 117 2.78 0.18 13.54
CA ARG A 117 3.04 0.32 12.10
C ARG A 117 2.92 -1.00 11.35
N LEU A 118 3.40 -2.10 11.93
CA LEU A 118 3.22 -3.44 11.39
C LEU A 118 1.72 -3.79 11.28
N PHE A 119 0.93 -3.50 12.31
CA PHE A 119 -0.52 -3.76 12.36
C PHE A 119 -1.26 -3.08 11.21
N THR A 120 -1.01 -1.79 10.99
CA THR A 120 -1.57 -1.04 9.86
C THR A 120 -1.08 -1.59 8.52
N LYS A 121 0.21 -1.96 8.42
CA LYS A 121 0.79 -2.46 7.16
C LYS A 121 0.28 -3.84 6.77
N VAL A 122 0.10 -4.72 7.74
CA VAL A 122 -0.46 -6.06 7.56
C VAL A 122 -1.91 -5.96 7.08
N TYR A 123 -2.72 -5.05 7.66
CA TYR A 123 -4.07 -4.80 7.15
C TYR A 123 -4.06 -4.36 5.69
N GLU A 124 -3.24 -3.36 5.37
CA GLU A 124 -3.11 -2.83 4.00
C GLU A 124 -2.73 -3.92 2.99
N SER A 125 -1.78 -4.78 3.36
CA SER A 125 -1.08 -5.66 2.42
C SER A 125 -1.70 -7.06 2.33
N PHE A 126 -2.62 -7.42 3.23
CA PHE A 126 -3.15 -8.78 3.31
C PHE A 126 -4.66 -8.81 3.60
N ILE A 127 -5.11 -8.20 4.69
CA ILE A 127 -6.51 -8.33 5.15
C ILE A 127 -7.48 -7.57 4.26
N MET A 128 -7.10 -6.41 3.74
CA MET A 128 -8.00 -5.60 2.91
C MET A 128 -8.40 -6.30 1.59
N GLU A 129 -7.55 -7.19 1.05
CA GLU A 129 -7.90 -8.03 -0.10
C GLU A 129 -9.05 -8.99 0.26
N ILE A 130 -8.99 -9.61 1.44
CA ILE A 130 -9.99 -10.53 1.96
C ILE A 130 -11.31 -9.77 2.17
N ASP A 131 -11.25 -8.66 2.92
CA ASP A 131 -12.38 -7.77 3.18
C ASP A 131 -13.07 -7.31 1.89
N GLY A 132 -12.28 -6.85 0.91
CA GLY A 132 -12.79 -6.35 -0.35
C GLY A 132 -13.41 -7.45 -1.20
N THR A 133 -12.77 -8.62 -1.28
CA THR A 133 -13.28 -9.76 -2.06
C THR A 133 -14.61 -10.25 -1.51
N ASP A 134 -14.67 -10.42 -0.19
CA ASP A 134 -15.83 -10.95 0.51
C ASP A 134 -17.04 -9.99 0.45
N ASN A 135 -16.81 -8.70 0.67
CA ASN A 135 -17.87 -7.68 0.54
C ASN A 135 -18.21 -7.30 -0.91
N GLY A 136 -17.66 -8.01 -1.91
CA GLY A 136 -17.91 -7.74 -3.34
C GLY A 136 -17.44 -6.36 -3.81
N VAL A 137 -16.44 -5.79 -3.15
CA VAL A 137 -15.87 -4.48 -3.50
C VAL A 137 -14.96 -4.65 -4.73
N PRO A 138 -15.23 -3.95 -5.84
CA PRO A 138 -14.41 -4.07 -7.04
C PRO A 138 -13.03 -3.46 -6.81
N GLN A 139 -11.99 -4.14 -7.29
CA GLN A 139 -10.60 -3.65 -7.24
C GLN A 139 -10.38 -2.33 -8.00
N SER A 140 -11.26 -2.01 -8.95
CA SER A 140 -11.20 -0.78 -9.74
C SER A 140 -12.60 -0.34 -10.17
N THR A 141 -12.80 0.97 -10.27
CA THR A 141 -13.98 1.57 -10.91
C THR A 141 -13.95 1.40 -12.44
N HIS A 142 -12.80 1.03 -13.01
CA HIS A 142 -12.62 0.75 -14.42
C HIS A 142 -12.47 -0.76 -14.67
N LYS A 143 -12.77 -1.18 -15.90
CA LYS A 143 -12.57 -2.58 -16.31
C LYS A 143 -11.09 -2.95 -16.23
N LEU A 144 -10.79 -4.02 -15.51
CA LEU A 144 -9.44 -4.57 -15.44
C LEU A 144 -8.99 -5.09 -16.81
N LYS A 145 -7.72 -4.84 -17.16
CA LYS A 145 -7.12 -5.34 -18.41
C LYS A 145 -6.80 -6.84 -18.34
N TYR A 146 -6.55 -7.36 -17.15
CA TYR A 146 -6.29 -8.78 -16.87
C TYR A 146 -6.82 -9.13 -15.48
N ASN A 147 -7.08 -10.41 -15.24
CA ASN A 147 -7.56 -10.91 -13.96
C ASN A 147 -6.43 -11.64 -13.22
N ILE A 148 -6.27 -11.36 -11.93
CA ILE A 148 -5.39 -12.12 -11.06
C ILE A 148 -6.14 -13.40 -10.65
N ARG A 149 -5.55 -14.57 -10.95
CA ARG A 149 -6.16 -15.88 -10.66
C ARG A 149 -5.42 -16.65 -9.57
N THR A 150 -4.48 -16.03 -8.87
CA THR A 150 -3.57 -16.68 -7.91
C THR A 150 -3.64 -16.09 -6.50
N GLY A 151 -4.54 -15.14 -6.25
CA GLY A 151 -4.75 -14.52 -4.93
C GLY A 151 -5.27 -15.51 -3.89
N ILE A 152 -5.12 -15.14 -2.61
CA ILE A 152 -5.36 -16.06 -1.49
C ILE A 152 -6.81 -16.51 -1.44
N CYS A 153 -7.77 -15.61 -1.68
CA CYS A 153 -9.20 -15.94 -1.67
C CYS A 153 -9.57 -16.99 -2.73
N LEU A 154 -8.96 -16.91 -3.92
CA LEU A 154 -9.18 -17.90 -4.99
C LEU A 154 -8.50 -19.23 -4.67
N ARG A 155 -7.35 -19.22 -3.99
CA ARG A 155 -6.68 -20.46 -3.55
C ARG A 155 -7.50 -21.19 -2.49
N VAL A 156 -8.10 -20.46 -1.54
CA VAL A 156 -9.06 -21.01 -0.57
C VAL A 156 -10.29 -21.57 -1.28
N SER A 157 -10.89 -20.79 -2.19
CA SER A 157 -12.07 -21.22 -2.94
C SER A 157 -11.87 -22.57 -3.67
N ARG A 158 -10.67 -22.83 -4.19
CA ARG A 158 -10.32 -24.10 -4.88
C ARG A 158 -10.29 -25.33 -3.99
N LEU A 159 -10.22 -25.16 -2.67
CA LEU A 159 -10.29 -26.26 -1.72
C LEU A 159 -11.73 -26.68 -1.42
N ASN A 160 -12.73 -25.86 -1.78
CA ASN A 160 -14.10 -26.31 -1.71
C ASN A 160 -14.33 -27.50 -2.66
N PRO A 161 -15.21 -28.45 -2.31
CA PRO A 161 -15.61 -29.51 -3.22
C PRO A 161 -16.11 -28.94 -4.54
N TRP A 162 -15.87 -29.67 -5.62
CA TRP A 162 -16.43 -29.30 -6.90
C TRP A 162 -17.94 -29.54 -6.92
N TRP A 163 -18.64 -28.77 -7.75
CA TRP A 163 -20.10 -28.86 -7.88
C TRP A 163 -20.61 -30.27 -8.27
N ASN A 164 -19.74 -31.10 -8.83
CA ASN A 164 -20.02 -32.47 -9.28
C ASN A 164 -19.43 -33.55 -8.37
N GLU A 165 -19.01 -33.22 -7.16
CA GLU A 165 -18.54 -34.17 -6.14
C GLU A 165 -19.63 -34.42 -5.08
N ASP A 166 -19.81 -35.68 -4.68
CA ASP A 166 -20.65 -36.04 -3.53
C ASP A 166 -19.84 -35.92 -2.23
N CYS A 167 -19.62 -34.67 -1.79
CA CYS A 167 -18.92 -34.36 -0.55
C CYS A 167 -19.91 -33.89 0.52
N LYS A 168 -20.15 -34.73 1.53
CA LYS A 168 -21.06 -34.41 2.65
C LYS A 168 -20.39 -33.67 3.79
N ASP A 169 -19.10 -33.88 3.99
CA ASP A 169 -18.32 -33.23 5.04
C ASP A 169 -17.14 -32.47 4.44
N THR A 170 -17.21 -31.14 4.51
CA THR A 170 -16.17 -30.24 4.00
C THR A 170 -15.17 -29.81 5.07
N THR A 171 -15.28 -30.34 6.30
CA THR A 171 -14.42 -29.97 7.44
C THR A 171 -12.95 -30.24 7.19
N PRO A 172 -12.53 -31.39 6.61
CA PRO A 172 -11.11 -31.61 6.29
C PRO A 172 -10.54 -30.55 5.34
N ALA A 173 -11.28 -30.20 4.29
CA ALA A 173 -10.89 -29.17 3.33
C ALA A 173 -10.86 -27.76 3.95
N PHE A 174 -11.78 -27.47 4.87
CA PHE A 174 -11.77 -26.23 5.64
C PHE A 174 -10.51 -26.11 6.50
N LEU A 175 -10.10 -27.18 7.19
CA LEU A 175 -8.87 -27.18 7.99
C LEU A 175 -7.61 -27.03 7.11
N GLU A 176 -7.61 -27.61 5.91
CA GLU A 176 -6.56 -27.38 4.93
C GLU A 176 -6.51 -25.91 4.48
N ALA A 177 -7.68 -25.27 4.29
CA ALA A 177 -7.75 -23.85 3.97
C ALA A 177 -7.22 -22.97 5.12
N VAL A 178 -7.51 -23.34 6.38
CA VAL A 178 -6.98 -22.64 7.57
C VAL A 178 -5.44 -22.72 7.59
N ASP A 179 -4.85 -23.88 7.29
CA ASP A 179 -3.39 -24.02 7.17
C ASP A 179 -2.83 -23.19 6.00
N LEU A 180 -3.47 -23.25 4.83
CA LEU A 180 -3.05 -22.51 3.63
C LEU A 180 -2.96 -21.01 3.89
N VAL A 181 -4.04 -20.40 4.42
CA VAL A 181 -4.06 -18.97 4.73
C VAL A 181 -3.13 -18.64 5.88
N GLY A 182 -3.08 -19.50 6.89
CA GLY A 182 -2.20 -19.35 8.04
C GLY A 182 -0.73 -19.26 7.66
N ARG A 183 -0.25 -20.15 6.79
CA ARG A 183 1.14 -20.13 6.29
C ARG A 183 1.43 -18.85 5.51
N GLU A 184 0.55 -18.44 4.61
CA GLU A 184 0.72 -17.20 3.83
C GLU A 184 0.78 -15.97 4.74
N PHE A 185 -0.11 -15.90 5.74
CA PHE A 185 -0.15 -14.81 6.69
C PHE A 185 1.12 -14.76 7.56
N VAL A 186 1.56 -15.89 8.12
CA VAL A 186 2.75 -15.95 8.97
C VAL A 186 4.00 -15.54 8.19
N GLU A 187 4.15 -16.00 6.94
CA GLU A 187 5.28 -15.57 6.09
C GLU A 187 5.20 -14.08 5.73
N THR A 188 4.00 -13.56 5.48
CA THR A 188 3.78 -12.11 5.29
C THR A 188 4.21 -11.32 6.52
N VAL A 189 3.81 -11.74 7.72
CA VAL A 189 4.19 -11.09 8.98
C VAL A 189 5.70 -11.17 9.20
N LYS A 190 6.33 -12.34 8.98
CA LYS A 190 7.78 -12.49 9.10
C LYS A 190 8.54 -11.59 8.12
N TYR A 191 8.11 -11.52 6.87
CA TYR A 191 8.69 -10.62 5.88
C TYR A 191 8.56 -9.16 6.34
N LEU A 192 7.35 -8.76 6.76
CA LEU A 192 7.11 -7.39 7.17
C LEU A 192 7.91 -7.00 8.43
N ALA A 193 8.03 -7.91 9.40
CA ALA A 193 8.75 -7.66 10.64
C ALA A 193 10.28 -7.71 10.49
N ASN A 194 10.80 -8.68 9.73
CA ASN A 194 12.24 -8.98 9.70
C ASN A 194 12.98 -8.44 8.47
N CYS A 195 12.27 -8.09 7.39
CA CYS A 195 12.87 -7.57 6.16
C CYS A 195 12.38 -6.16 5.85
N TRP A 196 11.06 -5.96 5.79
CA TRP A 196 10.48 -4.67 5.46
C TRP A 196 10.73 -3.61 6.52
N TRP A 197 10.37 -3.86 7.79
CA TRP A 197 10.48 -2.85 8.84
C TRP A 197 11.91 -2.34 9.09
N PRO A 198 12.95 -3.21 9.17
CA PRO A 198 14.33 -2.76 9.35
C PRO A 198 14.83 -1.85 8.23
N ALA A 199 14.33 -2.00 7.00
CA ALA A 199 14.71 -1.15 5.87
C ALA A 199 14.43 0.34 6.12
N ARG A 200 13.43 0.66 6.96
CA ARG A 200 13.05 2.04 7.25
C ARG A 200 14.22 2.88 7.78
N GLU A 201 15.03 2.31 8.66
CA GLU A 201 16.18 3.01 9.24
C GLU A 201 17.22 3.35 8.16
N PHE A 202 17.49 2.43 7.25
CA PHE A 202 18.42 2.66 6.13
C PHE A 202 17.93 3.77 5.21
N VAL A 203 16.64 3.79 4.89
CA VAL A 203 16.04 4.86 4.07
C VAL A 203 16.09 6.19 4.80
N ALA A 204 15.76 6.23 6.10
CA ALA A 204 15.84 7.45 6.91
C ALA A 204 17.27 8.02 6.96
N ARG A 205 18.29 7.15 7.15
CA ARG A 205 19.71 7.55 7.11
C ARG A 205 20.10 8.10 5.73
N ALA A 206 19.64 7.47 4.64
CA ALA A 206 19.93 7.93 3.29
C ALA A 206 19.25 9.28 2.98
N MET A 207 18.03 9.48 3.46
CA MET A 207 17.34 10.77 3.37
C MET A 207 18.06 11.86 4.17
N ALA A 208 18.54 11.58 5.37
CA ALA A 208 19.29 12.56 6.17
C ALA A 208 20.61 12.98 5.50
N LYS A 209 21.29 12.05 4.81
CA LYS A 209 22.58 12.30 4.13
C LYS A 209 22.44 12.88 2.70
N ARG A 210 21.22 13.08 2.20
CA ARG A 210 20.98 13.37 0.77
C ARG A 210 21.63 14.66 0.25
N GLU A 211 21.84 15.64 1.11
CA GLU A 211 22.56 16.87 0.75
C GLU A 211 24.06 16.66 0.50
N LEU A 212 24.65 15.59 1.05
CA LEU A 212 26.03 15.20 0.76
C LEU A 212 26.16 14.52 -0.60
N ILE A 213 25.02 14.06 -1.17
CA ILE A 213 24.98 13.40 -2.47
C ILE A 213 24.86 14.43 -3.58
N ASP A 214 23.99 15.43 -3.44
CA ASP A 214 23.77 16.44 -4.47
C ASP A 214 23.02 17.66 -3.90
N ASP A 215 23.35 18.86 -4.40
CA ASP A 215 22.77 20.13 -3.94
C ASP A 215 21.24 20.21 -4.12
N SER A 216 20.67 19.43 -5.05
CA SER A 216 19.22 19.36 -5.23
C SER A 216 18.48 18.68 -4.09
N LYS A 217 19.17 17.85 -3.29
CA LYS A 217 18.57 16.95 -2.29
C LYS A 217 17.54 15.97 -2.87
N ALA A 218 17.52 15.78 -4.19
CA ALA A 218 16.56 14.94 -4.91
C ALA A 218 17.07 13.51 -5.15
N ILE A 219 18.26 13.18 -4.66
CA ILE A 219 18.89 11.87 -4.85
C ILE A 219 19.26 11.32 -3.48
N ILE A 220 18.86 10.08 -3.19
CA ILE A 220 19.34 9.35 -2.01
C ILE A 220 20.17 8.14 -2.46
N VAL A 221 21.17 7.80 -1.66
CA VAL A 221 22.01 6.62 -1.89
C VAL A 221 21.87 5.67 -0.72
N LEU A 222 21.42 4.45 -1.00
CA LEU A 222 21.35 3.38 -0.01
C LEU A 222 22.69 2.63 0.00
N GLU A 223 23.19 2.34 1.21
CA GLU A 223 24.43 1.57 1.41
C GLU A 223 24.24 0.08 1.02
N GLN A 224 22.99 -0.39 0.95
CA GLN A 224 22.60 -1.73 0.52
C GLN A 224 21.22 -1.72 -0.15
N SER A 225 20.91 -2.75 -0.94
CA SER A 225 19.56 -2.96 -1.46
C SER A 225 18.58 -3.31 -0.33
N CYS A 226 17.41 -2.67 -0.32
CA CYS A 226 16.35 -2.91 0.65
C CYS A 226 14.97 -2.47 0.10
N PRO A 227 13.84 -2.94 0.69
CA PRO A 227 12.51 -2.48 0.28
C PRO A 227 12.25 -1.03 0.69
N TRP A 228 12.66 -0.07 -0.16
CA TRP A 228 12.71 1.35 0.20
C TRP A 228 11.43 2.15 -0.11
N LYS A 229 10.62 1.72 -1.10
CA LYS A 229 9.58 2.56 -1.73
C LYS A 229 8.59 3.18 -0.74
N CYS A 230 7.82 2.36 -0.03
CA CYS A 230 6.85 2.85 0.95
C CYS A 230 7.49 3.65 2.09
N HIS A 231 8.67 3.26 2.59
CA HIS A 231 9.37 4.01 3.64
C HIS A 231 9.76 5.40 3.17
N LEU A 232 10.22 5.55 1.92
CA LEU A 232 10.50 6.86 1.34
C LEU A 232 9.26 7.74 1.33
N PHE A 233 8.11 7.23 0.88
CA PHE A 233 6.88 8.01 0.84
C PHE A 233 6.37 8.39 2.24
N ASP A 234 6.51 7.50 3.21
CA ASP A 234 6.15 7.78 4.61
C ASP A 234 7.06 8.84 5.22
N LEU A 235 8.38 8.71 5.03
CA LEU A 235 9.36 9.66 5.54
C LEU A 235 9.22 11.04 4.89
N GLU A 236 8.95 11.13 3.58
CA GLU A 236 8.67 12.41 2.93
C GLU A 236 7.39 13.06 3.48
N ARG A 237 6.37 12.27 3.79
CA ARG A 237 5.12 12.77 4.38
C ARG A 237 5.33 13.27 5.80
N GLU A 238 6.11 12.55 6.60
CA GLU A 238 6.52 12.95 7.95
C GLU A 238 7.34 14.24 7.91
N GLU A 239 8.39 14.31 7.08
CA GLU A 239 9.23 15.50 6.92
C GLU A 239 8.41 16.71 6.47
N ARG A 240 7.42 16.50 5.58
CA ARG A 240 6.51 17.55 5.13
C ARG A 240 5.59 18.06 6.24
N ALA A 241 5.12 17.18 7.12
CA ALA A 241 4.28 17.56 8.26
C ALA A 241 5.07 18.38 9.29
N GLU A 242 6.37 18.09 9.45
CA GLU A 242 7.27 18.80 10.37
C GLU A 242 7.82 20.11 9.80
N SER A 243 7.97 20.23 8.49
CA SER A 243 8.75 21.30 7.83
C SER A 243 7.91 22.36 7.10
N VAL A 244 6.71 22.70 7.58
CA VAL A 244 5.92 23.79 6.96
C VAL A 244 6.62 25.13 7.18
N LEU A 245 7.40 25.57 6.17
CA LEU A 245 8.12 26.85 6.20
C LEU A 245 7.31 27.94 5.50
N TYR A 246 6.92 28.98 6.24
CA TYR A 246 6.47 30.24 5.67
C TYR A 246 7.66 31.19 5.47
N PRO A 247 7.80 31.85 4.31
CA PRO A 247 8.89 32.80 4.11
C PRO A 247 8.71 34.05 5.00
N GLU A 248 9.81 34.51 5.59
CA GLU A 248 9.87 35.71 6.43
C GLU A 248 10.34 36.94 5.63
N PRO A 249 9.83 38.16 5.92
CA PRO A 249 8.84 38.46 6.95
C PRO A 249 7.40 38.11 6.53
N LEU A 250 6.67 37.41 7.40
CA LEU A 250 5.25 37.03 7.24
C LEU A 250 4.26 38.20 7.02
N ARG A 251 4.73 39.46 7.08
CA ARG A 251 3.89 40.67 7.21
C ARG A 251 3.92 41.68 6.06
N LEU A 252 4.59 41.42 4.93
CA LEU A 252 4.69 42.40 3.84
C LEU A 252 4.12 41.96 2.48
N LEU A 253 3.40 40.84 2.41
CA LEU A 253 2.82 40.36 1.16
C LEU A 253 1.30 40.45 1.21
N THR A 254 0.70 41.11 0.21
CA THR A 254 -0.74 41.08 -0.09
C THR A 254 -1.23 39.69 -0.52
N GLU A 255 -0.30 38.75 -0.70
CA GLU A 255 -0.51 37.38 -1.12
C GLU A 255 0.00 36.43 -0.04
N ARG A 256 -0.78 35.40 0.28
CA ARG A 256 -0.38 34.35 1.23
C ARG A 256 0.81 33.61 0.62
N PRO A 257 2.01 33.64 1.22
CA PRO A 257 3.16 33.00 0.60
C PRO A 257 2.96 31.49 0.53
N GLU A 258 3.34 30.90 -0.61
CA GLU A 258 3.28 29.45 -0.77
C GLU A 258 4.23 28.76 0.22
N PRO A 259 3.77 27.74 0.96
CA PRO A 259 4.62 27.01 1.88
C PRO A 259 5.74 26.31 1.11
N LYS A 260 6.98 26.51 1.55
CA LYS A 260 8.13 25.80 0.99
C LYS A 260 8.23 24.43 1.67
N PHE A 261 8.37 23.40 0.86
CA PHE A 261 8.57 22.03 1.31
C PHE A 261 9.96 21.53 0.90
N PRO A 262 10.52 20.55 1.63
CA PRO A 262 11.73 19.87 1.20
C PRO A 262 11.59 19.33 -0.24
N PRO A 263 12.66 19.35 -1.05
CA PRO A 263 12.65 18.74 -2.38
C PRO A 263 12.28 17.26 -2.29
N LYS A 264 11.36 16.82 -3.16
CA LYS A 264 11.04 15.41 -3.30
C LYS A 264 12.24 14.64 -3.83
N VAL A 265 12.41 13.42 -3.36
CA VAL A 265 13.39 12.48 -3.92
C VAL A 265 12.88 12.02 -5.29
N LEU A 266 13.75 12.11 -6.30
CA LEU A 266 13.51 11.72 -7.69
C LEU A 266 14.21 10.41 -8.04
N PHE A 267 15.37 10.15 -7.44
CA PHE A 267 16.15 8.93 -7.68
C PHE A 267 16.64 8.29 -6.38
N VAL A 268 16.60 6.96 -6.36
CA VAL A 268 17.24 6.12 -5.35
C VAL A 268 18.36 5.34 -6.02
N VAL A 269 19.58 5.48 -5.50
CA VAL A 269 20.75 4.74 -5.97
C VAL A 269 21.13 3.69 -4.94
N HIS A 270 21.38 2.44 -5.36
CA HIS A 270 21.73 1.36 -4.45
C HIS A 270 22.56 0.27 -5.14
N PRO A 271 23.34 -0.52 -4.40
CA PRO A 271 24.12 -1.61 -4.98
C PRO A 271 23.25 -2.82 -5.33
N CYS A 272 23.81 -3.68 -6.17
CA CYS A 272 23.41 -5.05 -6.45
C CYS A 272 24.40 -6.03 -5.80
N ASP A 273 23.99 -7.29 -5.64
CA ASP A 273 24.85 -8.34 -5.07
C ASP A 273 26.08 -8.66 -5.94
N ASP A 274 26.02 -8.37 -7.24
CA ASP A 274 27.11 -8.55 -8.20
C ASP A 274 28.12 -7.38 -8.22
N GLY A 275 27.94 -6.40 -7.32
CA GLY A 275 28.79 -5.20 -7.23
C GLY A 275 28.43 -4.08 -8.20
N THR A 276 27.46 -4.29 -9.09
CA THR A 276 26.90 -3.22 -9.93
C THR A 276 25.99 -2.30 -9.11
N TRP A 277 25.61 -1.17 -9.68
CA TRP A 277 24.81 -0.14 -9.02
C TRP A 277 23.60 0.23 -9.86
N ILE A 278 22.45 0.29 -9.20
CA ILE A 278 21.18 0.70 -9.80
C ILE A 278 20.92 2.16 -9.50
N VAL A 279 20.46 2.89 -10.52
CA VAL A 279 19.73 4.16 -10.38
C VAL A 279 18.26 3.88 -10.70
N GLN A 280 17.39 4.03 -9.70
CA GLN A 280 15.96 3.78 -9.83
C GLN A 280 15.18 5.08 -9.69
N ALA A 281 14.30 5.37 -10.65
CA ALA A 281 13.39 6.49 -10.58
C ALA A 281 12.33 6.24 -9.51
N VAL A 282 12.01 7.25 -8.71
CA VAL A 282 10.95 7.17 -7.72
C VAL A 282 9.60 7.20 -8.43
N PRO A 283 8.69 6.24 -8.17
CA PRO A 283 7.37 6.26 -8.79
C PRO A 283 6.58 7.49 -8.32
N GLY A 284 5.83 8.07 -9.24
CA GLY A 284 4.77 9.04 -8.99
C GLY A 284 3.41 8.35 -8.92
N ASP A 285 2.36 9.13 -9.15
CA ASP A 285 1.00 8.61 -9.23
C ASP A 285 0.76 7.85 -10.55
N ASN A 286 -0.19 6.91 -10.57
CA ASN A 286 -0.65 6.22 -11.79
C ASN A 286 0.43 5.47 -12.61
N PHE A 287 1.40 4.83 -11.95
CA PHE A 287 2.49 4.07 -12.60
C PHE A 287 3.50 4.91 -13.39
N GLU A 288 3.46 6.24 -13.27
CA GLU A 288 4.48 7.12 -13.84
C GLU A 288 5.69 7.23 -12.89
N ASN A 289 6.83 7.68 -13.42
CA ASN A 289 7.98 8.05 -12.58
C ASN A 289 7.92 9.55 -12.27
N ARG A 290 8.32 9.97 -11.08
CA ARG A 290 8.46 11.40 -10.75
C ARG A 290 9.38 12.11 -11.74
N LEU A 291 10.47 11.45 -12.11
CA LEU A 291 11.36 11.85 -13.19
C LEU A 291 11.98 10.59 -13.81
N PRO A 292 11.54 10.15 -15.01
CA PRO A 292 12.13 9.00 -15.67
C PRO A 292 13.53 9.32 -16.22
N LEU A 293 14.34 8.29 -16.43
CA LEU A 293 15.59 8.41 -17.21
C LEU A 293 15.29 8.84 -18.66
N PRO A 294 16.21 9.57 -19.32
CA PRO A 294 15.98 10.22 -20.61
C PRO A 294 15.62 9.21 -21.71
N ASP A 295 14.71 9.59 -22.61
CA ASP A 295 14.33 8.75 -23.76
C ASP A 295 15.53 8.32 -24.59
N SER A 296 16.53 9.21 -24.73
CA SER A 296 17.78 8.93 -25.45
C SER A 296 18.63 7.83 -24.83
N TRP A 297 18.41 7.47 -23.55
CA TRP A 297 19.13 6.39 -22.87
C TRP A 297 18.38 5.06 -22.91
N ARG A 298 17.05 5.08 -23.09
CA ARG A 298 16.19 3.93 -22.89
C ARG A 298 16.48 2.81 -23.90
N ALA A 299 16.52 1.58 -23.39
CA ALA A 299 16.87 0.37 -24.11
C ALA A 299 18.31 0.34 -24.69
N LEU A 300 19.15 1.36 -24.42
CA LEU A 300 20.58 1.32 -24.74
C LEU A 300 21.35 0.51 -23.70
N GLN A 301 22.49 -0.04 -24.11
CA GLN A 301 23.34 -0.90 -23.29
C GLN A 301 24.82 -0.51 -23.42
N ASP A 302 25.59 -0.86 -22.39
CA ASP A 302 27.05 -0.84 -22.33
C ASP A 302 27.72 0.43 -22.91
N SER A 303 28.56 0.26 -23.94
CA SER A 303 29.39 1.31 -24.53
C SER A 303 28.56 2.35 -25.29
N GLU A 304 27.46 1.92 -25.92
CA GLU A 304 26.55 2.83 -26.61
C GLU A 304 25.88 3.77 -25.61
N LEU A 305 25.32 3.21 -24.53
CA LEU A 305 24.74 3.99 -23.45
C LEU A 305 25.79 4.90 -22.79
N SER A 306 26.98 4.39 -22.51
CA SER A 306 28.06 5.19 -21.91
C SER A 306 28.45 6.39 -22.78
N LYS A 307 28.47 6.20 -24.11
CA LYS A 307 28.76 7.26 -25.09
C LYS A 307 27.63 8.29 -25.14
N VAL A 308 26.37 7.86 -25.19
CA VAL A 308 25.20 8.76 -25.26
C VAL A 308 25.00 9.52 -23.95
N ALA A 309 25.20 8.87 -22.80
CA ALA A 309 25.09 9.49 -21.49
C ALA A 309 26.28 10.40 -21.15
N GLY A 310 27.43 10.19 -21.79
CA GLY A 310 28.69 10.84 -21.41
C GLY A 310 29.21 10.36 -20.05
N ILE A 311 28.77 9.18 -19.60
CA ILE A 311 29.09 8.63 -18.27
C ILE A 311 29.69 7.23 -18.49
N PRO A 312 30.91 6.96 -18.00
CA PRO A 312 31.53 5.67 -18.18
C PRO A 312 30.85 4.58 -17.35
N GLY A 313 30.97 3.33 -17.82
CA GLY A 313 30.54 2.16 -17.06
C GLY A 313 29.03 1.96 -16.99
N CYS A 314 28.23 2.65 -17.81
CA CYS A 314 26.81 2.35 -17.92
C CYS A 314 26.61 0.93 -18.47
N ILE A 315 25.61 0.22 -17.95
CA ILE A 315 25.29 -1.17 -18.33
C ILE A 315 24.00 -1.19 -19.16
N PHE A 316 22.93 -0.56 -18.68
CA PHE A 316 21.62 -0.63 -19.32
C PHE A 316 20.65 0.41 -18.72
N VAL A 317 19.66 0.86 -19.50
CA VAL A 317 18.47 1.58 -19.02
C VAL A 317 17.19 0.93 -19.55
N HIS A 318 16.22 0.68 -18.67
CA HIS A 318 14.94 0.09 -19.04
C HIS A 318 14.16 0.96 -20.05
N GLY A 319 13.42 0.32 -20.95
CA GLY A 319 12.64 0.98 -22.02
C GLY A 319 11.60 1.99 -21.54
N THR A 320 11.21 1.94 -20.26
CA THR A 320 10.30 2.92 -19.62
C THR A 320 11.02 4.01 -18.82
N GLY A 321 12.36 3.94 -18.73
CA GLY A 321 13.18 4.88 -17.98
C GLY A 321 13.08 4.77 -16.46
N HIS A 322 12.44 3.72 -15.91
CA HIS A 322 12.28 3.58 -14.46
C HIS A 322 13.54 3.10 -13.73
N LEU A 323 14.48 2.49 -14.46
CA LEU A 323 15.68 1.87 -13.90
C LEU A 323 16.84 1.97 -14.88
N GLY A 324 18.03 2.27 -14.36
CA GLY A 324 19.31 2.19 -15.06
C GLY A 324 20.37 1.53 -14.18
N MET A 325 21.43 1.04 -14.81
CA MET A 325 22.54 0.33 -14.15
C MET A 325 23.89 0.89 -14.57
N ASN A 326 24.82 0.94 -13.61
CA ASN A 326 26.22 1.31 -13.83
C ASN A 326 27.14 0.34 -13.06
N LYS A 327 28.37 0.17 -13.52
CA LYS A 327 29.40 -0.65 -12.86
C LYS A 327 29.87 -0.06 -11.53
N THR A 328 29.70 1.24 -11.33
CA THR A 328 30.24 1.95 -10.16
C THR A 328 29.17 2.78 -9.47
N ARG A 329 29.37 3.00 -8.17
CA ARG A 329 28.53 3.87 -7.34
C ARG A 329 28.50 5.29 -7.90
N GLU A 330 29.66 5.83 -8.20
CA GLU A 330 29.84 7.20 -8.68
C GLU A 330 29.19 7.38 -10.05
N GLY A 331 29.31 6.40 -10.94
CA GLY A 331 28.64 6.41 -12.23
C GLY A 331 27.12 6.39 -12.11
N ALA A 332 26.54 5.57 -11.22
CA ALA A 332 25.10 5.55 -11.00
C ALA A 332 24.57 6.86 -10.38
N ILE A 333 25.33 7.46 -9.45
CA ILE A 333 25.02 8.79 -8.90
C ILE A 333 25.09 9.85 -10.00
N GLU A 334 26.11 9.81 -10.87
CA GLU A 334 26.26 10.78 -11.95
C GLU A 334 25.16 10.64 -13.01
N MET A 335 24.67 9.43 -13.27
CA MET A 335 23.48 9.22 -14.10
C MET A 335 22.28 9.97 -13.51
N ALA A 336 22.00 9.82 -12.21
CA ALA A 336 20.91 10.55 -11.55
C ALA A 336 21.13 12.08 -11.60
N ARG A 337 22.34 12.55 -11.26
CA ARG A 337 22.68 13.98 -11.26
C ARG A 337 22.52 14.62 -12.63
N SER A 338 22.98 13.95 -13.69
CA SER A 338 22.87 14.44 -15.07
C SER A 338 21.40 14.72 -15.42
N VAL A 339 20.51 13.78 -15.10
CA VAL A 339 19.07 13.91 -15.37
C VAL A 339 18.42 15.01 -14.54
N VAL A 340 18.77 15.12 -13.24
CA VAL A 340 18.26 16.19 -12.38
C VAL A 340 18.72 17.57 -12.85
N ARG A 341 19.99 17.72 -13.27
CA ARG A 341 20.52 18.99 -13.79
C ARG A 341 19.83 19.39 -15.08
N GLU A 342 19.66 18.46 -16.02
CA GLU A 342 18.98 18.71 -17.29
C GLU A 342 17.51 19.11 -17.06
N PHE A 343 16.82 18.41 -16.15
CA PHE A 343 15.44 18.74 -15.77
C PHE A 343 15.33 20.16 -15.19
N LYS A 344 16.19 20.52 -14.22
CA LYS A 344 16.19 21.86 -13.62
C LYS A 344 16.52 22.96 -14.64
N ALA A 345 17.45 22.71 -15.56
CA ALA A 345 17.79 23.66 -16.62
C ALA A 345 16.58 23.91 -17.55
N LYS A 346 15.84 22.86 -17.90
CA LYS A 346 14.61 22.98 -18.70
C LYS A 346 13.51 23.74 -17.97
N GLU A 347 13.28 23.46 -16.69
CA GLU A 347 12.30 24.23 -15.88
C GLU A 347 12.67 25.71 -15.78
N LEU A 348 13.94 26.03 -15.55
CA LEU A 348 14.40 27.41 -15.49
C LEU A 348 14.17 28.14 -16.81
N ALA A 349 14.51 27.51 -17.95
CA ALA A 349 14.27 28.06 -19.28
C ALA A 349 12.77 28.34 -19.54
N LEU A 350 11.89 27.39 -19.18
CA LEU A 350 10.44 27.54 -19.28
C LEU A 350 9.92 28.71 -18.42
N SER A 351 10.38 28.81 -17.16
CA SER A 351 9.96 29.89 -16.24
C SER A 351 10.43 31.29 -16.68
N SER A 352 11.54 31.36 -17.42
CA SER A 352 12.10 32.61 -17.94
C SER A 352 11.48 33.08 -19.26
N THR A 353 10.58 32.29 -19.85
CA THR A 353 9.93 32.62 -21.12
C THR A 353 8.77 33.62 -20.87
N PRO A 354 8.76 34.81 -21.49
CA PRO A 354 7.69 35.78 -21.28
C PRO A 354 6.34 35.19 -21.67
N LEU A 355 5.37 35.21 -20.75
CA LEU A 355 4.00 34.85 -21.08
C LEU A 355 3.48 35.81 -22.16
N PRO A 356 2.88 35.30 -23.26
CA PRO A 356 2.26 36.17 -24.24
C PRO A 356 1.17 37.00 -23.54
N PRO A 357 1.04 38.30 -23.87
CA PRO A 357 0.04 39.15 -23.25
C PRO A 357 -1.36 38.54 -23.46
N PRO A 358 -2.22 38.54 -22.43
CA PRO A 358 -3.55 37.95 -22.54
C PRO A 358 -4.31 38.58 -23.70
N THR A 359 -4.75 37.74 -24.64
CA THR A 359 -5.55 38.19 -25.78
C THR A 359 -7.00 38.34 -25.34
N PHE A 360 -7.35 39.53 -24.86
CA PHE A 360 -8.75 39.89 -24.66
C PHE A 360 -9.44 40.05 -26.01
N LYS A 361 -10.12 38.99 -26.48
CA LYS A 361 -11.09 39.14 -27.57
C LYS A 361 -12.21 40.04 -27.05
N ARG A 362 -12.31 41.26 -27.57
CA ARG A 362 -13.52 42.10 -27.41
C ARG A 362 -14.69 41.32 -28.02
N GLY A 363 -15.44 40.63 -27.18
CA GLY A 363 -16.68 39.98 -27.59
C GLY A 363 -17.62 41.05 -28.14
N ARG A 364 -18.04 40.88 -29.41
CA ARG A 364 -19.19 41.63 -29.95
C ARG A 364 -20.38 41.29 -29.06
N GLY A 365 -20.99 42.31 -28.46
CA GLY A 365 -22.15 42.17 -27.58
C GLY A 365 -23.25 41.35 -28.25
N ALA A 366 -23.51 40.16 -27.71
CA ALA A 366 -24.74 39.45 -28.00
C ALA A 366 -25.87 40.16 -27.26
N LYS A 367 -26.81 40.74 -28.01
CA LYS A 367 -28.08 41.22 -27.45
C LYS A 367 -28.81 40.01 -26.87
N THR A 368 -28.86 39.92 -25.54
CA THR A 368 -29.74 39.00 -24.82
C THR A 368 -31.18 39.48 -25.01
N ALA A 369 -31.95 38.75 -25.81
CA ALA A 369 -33.40 38.86 -25.82
C ALA A 369 -33.94 38.25 -24.52
N VAL A 370 -34.41 39.10 -23.62
CA VAL A 370 -35.13 38.70 -22.40
C VAL A 370 -36.49 38.14 -22.84
N ARG A 371 -36.70 36.83 -22.75
CA ARG A 371 -38.03 36.22 -22.72
C ARG A 371 -38.45 36.06 -21.26
N GLY A 372 -39.43 36.84 -20.86
CA GLY A 372 -39.98 36.85 -19.50
C GLY A 372 -40.66 35.55 -19.13
N SER A 373 -40.36 35.05 -17.93
CA SER A 373 -41.16 34.04 -17.23
C SER A 373 -42.42 34.69 -16.68
N ARG A 374 -43.59 34.23 -17.13
CA ARG A 374 -44.85 34.45 -16.42
C ARG A 374 -44.97 33.37 -15.35
N PHE A 375 -45.13 33.81 -14.10
CA PHE A 375 -45.71 33.02 -13.02
C PHE A 375 -47.10 32.52 -13.43
N ARG A 376 -47.36 31.24 -13.20
CA ARG A 376 -48.52 30.72 -12.49
C ARG A 376 -48.21 29.33 -11.95
#